data_AF-A0A426WYX3-F1
#
_entry.id   AF-A0A426WYX3-F1
#
_cell.length_a   1.000
_cell.length_b   1.000
_cell.length_c   1.000
_cell.angle_alpha   90.00
_cell.angle_beta   90.00
_cell.angle_gamma   90.00
#
_symmetry.space_group_name_H-M   'P 1'
#
loop_
_entity.id
_entity.type
_entity.pdbx_description
1 polymer ?
#
loop_
_entity_poly.entity_id
_entity_poly.type
_entity_poly.pdbx_seq_one_letter_code
_entity_poly.pdbx_strand_id
1 'polypeptide(L)'
;MVKHHGESSKMGQVGPLLQAATGGLQVQTRSQTVGAAYEERGSEQDERKVGYSPRGEEAPSRSPIGKKGHRERLTMAKTHLDVLEASVEELYQGQGRLLGVESSQEEAKSWIEKVESLIHQLTENTKDSVRHLHEVVAKLTAKVMVLTRTLD
;
A
#
# COMPACT_ATOMS: atom_id res chain seq x y z
N MET A 1 -41.02 41.64 21.93
CA MET A 1 -41.40 41.08 20.62
C MET A 1 -40.86 39.66 20.55
N VAL A 2 -41.75 38.68 20.71
CA VAL A 2 -41.48 37.24 20.69
C VAL A 2 -41.68 36.75 19.25
N LYS A 3 -40.73 35.97 18.72
CA LYS A 3 -40.92 35.16 17.51
C LYS A 3 -40.81 33.69 17.87
N HIS A 4 -41.92 32.98 17.70
CA HIS A 4 -42.02 31.53 17.72
C HIS A 4 -41.58 30.99 16.36
N HIS A 5 -40.92 29.82 16.32
CA HIS A 5 -41.48 28.66 15.63
C HIS A 5 -40.64 27.41 15.93
N GLY A 6 -41.28 26.41 16.51
CA GLY A 6 -40.77 25.04 16.50
C GLY A 6 -41.20 24.34 15.22
N GLU A 7 -40.47 23.27 14.89
CA GLU A 7 -41.00 22.09 14.21
C GLU A 7 -40.02 20.92 14.38
N SER A 8 -40.56 19.83 14.90
CA SER A 8 -39.98 18.50 15.00
C SER A 8 -40.17 17.74 13.68
N SER A 9 -39.16 17.01 13.20
CA SER A 9 -39.42 15.88 12.31
C SER A 9 -38.45 14.73 12.58
N LYS A 10 -39.04 13.66 13.13
CA LYS A 10 -38.48 12.35 13.36
C LYS A 10 -38.76 11.53 12.11
N MET A 11 -37.75 11.19 11.32
CA MET A 11 -37.92 10.28 10.18
C MET A 11 -36.65 9.45 9.94
N GLY A 12 -36.79 8.12 10.05
CA GLY A 12 -36.04 7.14 9.25
C GLY A 12 -34.61 6.80 9.69
N GLN A 13 -34.49 5.73 10.48
CA GLN A 13 -33.42 4.76 10.20
C GLN A 13 -33.64 4.19 8.79
N VAL A 14 -32.61 4.19 7.94
CA VAL A 14 -32.13 3.07 7.11
C VAL A 14 -30.77 3.51 6.58
N GLY A 15 -29.69 2.89 7.07
CA GLY A 15 -28.37 3.07 6.47
C GLY A 15 -28.33 2.42 5.08
N PRO A 16 -27.67 3.02 4.09
CA PRO A 16 -27.31 2.30 2.88
C PRO A 16 -26.25 1.25 3.24
N LEU A 17 -26.63 -0.01 3.12
CA LEU A 17 -25.75 -1.17 3.03
C LEU A 17 -24.61 -0.87 2.07
N LEU A 18 -23.39 -1.15 2.52
CA LEU A 18 -22.17 -1.27 1.71
C LEU A 18 -22.47 -2.16 0.49
N GLN A 19 -22.69 -1.54 -0.66
CA GLN A 19 -22.66 -2.22 -1.94
C GLN A 19 -21.25 -2.05 -2.52
N ALA A 20 -20.39 -3.02 -2.22
CA ALA A 20 -19.12 -3.20 -2.89
C ALA A 20 -19.39 -3.45 -4.38
N ALA A 21 -19.11 -2.45 -5.21
CA ALA A 21 -19.01 -2.60 -6.65
C ALA A 21 -17.55 -2.88 -6.99
N THR A 22 -17.24 -4.16 -7.21
CA THR A 22 -15.97 -4.65 -7.75
C THR A 22 -15.83 -4.20 -9.20
N GLY A 23 -15.38 -2.96 -9.41
CA GLY A 23 -15.00 -2.44 -10.72
C GLY A 23 -13.54 -2.76 -11.04
N GLY A 24 -13.22 -4.05 -11.24
CA GLY A 24 -11.90 -4.46 -11.69
C GLY A 24 -11.66 -3.99 -13.12
N LEU A 25 -10.92 -2.89 -13.29
CA LEU A 25 -10.41 -2.44 -14.57
C LEU A 25 -9.33 -3.43 -15.03
N GLN A 26 -9.75 -4.45 -15.79
CA GLN A 26 -8.86 -5.42 -16.42
C GLN A 26 -8.12 -4.75 -17.57
N VAL A 27 -6.92 -4.23 -17.28
CA VAL A 27 -5.97 -3.76 -18.29
C VAL A 27 -5.34 -4.99 -18.94
N GLN A 28 -5.75 -5.28 -20.17
CA GLN A 28 -5.19 -6.36 -20.98
C GLN A 28 -3.84 -5.93 -21.57
N THR A 29 -2.74 -6.17 -20.87
CA THR A 29 -1.39 -6.09 -21.41
C THR A 29 -1.02 -7.40 -22.11
N ARG A 30 -1.11 -7.43 -23.44
CA ARG A 30 -0.50 -8.47 -24.27
C ARG A 30 0.78 -7.92 -24.90
N SER A 31 1.90 -8.14 -24.25
CA SER A 31 3.22 -8.01 -24.87
C SER A 31 3.91 -9.36 -24.83
N GLN A 32 3.70 -10.14 -25.89
CA GLN A 32 4.57 -11.26 -26.25
C GLN A 32 5.48 -10.78 -27.37
N THR A 33 6.73 -10.47 -27.04
CA THR A 33 7.79 -10.34 -28.05
C THR A 33 8.69 -11.55 -27.92
N VAL A 34 8.46 -12.49 -28.84
CA VAL A 34 9.32 -13.64 -29.14
C VAL A 34 10.71 -13.10 -29.52
N GLY A 35 11.72 -13.57 -28.80
CA GLY A 35 13.12 -13.37 -29.16
C GLY A 35 13.48 -14.18 -30.40
N ALA A 36 14.20 -13.56 -31.32
CA ALA A 36 14.94 -14.24 -32.37
C ALA A 36 16.30 -13.58 -32.53
N ALA A 37 17.30 -14.44 -32.66
CA ALA A 37 18.72 -14.17 -32.57
C ALA A 37 19.24 -13.19 -33.64
N TYR A 38 20.24 -12.42 -33.25
CA TYR A 38 21.11 -11.65 -34.12
C TYR A 38 21.99 -12.61 -34.94
N GLU A 39 21.90 -12.53 -36.26
CA GLU A 39 22.97 -12.91 -37.18
C GLU A 39 23.27 -11.70 -38.08
N GLU A 40 24.43 -11.11 -37.84
CA GLU A 40 25.16 -10.27 -38.77
C GLU A 40 25.63 -11.11 -39.96
N ARG A 41 25.38 -10.64 -41.21
CA ARG A 41 26.39 -10.64 -42.29
C ARG A 41 25.90 -10.02 -43.60
N GLY A 42 26.74 -9.12 -44.13
CA GLY A 42 27.05 -8.99 -45.56
C GLY A 42 26.12 -8.14 -46.45
N SER A 43 26.26 -6.81 -46.41
CA SER A 43 25.91 -5.97 -47.57
C SER A 43 27.07 -5.93 -48.55
N GLU A 44 26.94 -6.63 -49.66
CA GLU A 44 27.72 -6.37 -50.87
C GLU A 44 26.73 -6.31 -52.05
N GLN A 45 26.81 -5.23 -52.80
CA GLN A 45 25.89 -4.83 -53.85
C GLN A 45 26.04 -5.73 -55.08
N ASP A 46 24.94 -6.11 -55.74
CA ASP A 46 25.01 -6.32 -57.18
C ASP A 46 23.71 -5.89 -57.87
N GLU A 47 23.92 -5.22 -58.99
CA GLU A 47 22.94 -4.56 -59.81
C GLU A 47 22.17 -5.57 -60.67
N ARG A 48 20.88 -5.32 -60.97
CA ARG A 48 20.34 -5.22 -62.35
C ARG A 48 18.81 -5.39 -62.42
N LYS A 49 18.19 -4.28 -62.81
CA LYS A 49 17.15 -4.09 -63.85
C LYS A 49 15.95 -5.07 -63.99
N VAL A 50 14.79 -4.40 -63.89
CA VAL A 50 13.60 -4.46 -64.77
C VAL A 50 12.57 -5.58 -64.52
N GLY A 51 11.42 -5.14 -64.00
CA GLY A 51 10.12 -5.80 -64.14
C GLY A 51 9.02 -4.91 -63.57
N TYR A 52 8.28 -4.22 -64.43
CA TYR A 52 7.09 -3.45 -64.04
C TYR A 52 5.98 -4.40 -63.57
N SER A 53 5.32 -4.08 -62.46
CA SER A 53 3.95 -4.53 -62.18
C SER A 53 3.20 -3.45 -61.38
N PRO A 54 2.01 -3.00 -61.81
CA PRO A 54 1.29 -1.89 -61.20
C PRO A 54 0.33 -2.37 -60.11
N ARG A 55 0.24 -1.56 -59.05
CA ARG A 55 -0.93 -1.40 -58.16
C ARG A 55 -1.19 -2.52 -57.13
N GLY A 56 -0.81 -2.22 -55.90
CA GLY A 56 -1.36 -2.78 -54.67
C GLY A 56 -1.37 -1.68 -53.62
N GLU A 57 -2.56 -1.19 -53.32
CA GLU A 57 -2.89 -0.21 -52.28
C GLU A 57 -2.56 -0.77 -50.88
N GLU A 58 -2.47 0.11 -49.88
CA GLU A 58 -2.39 -0.15 -48.42
C GLU A 58 -1.01 -0.14 -47.75
N ALA A 59 -0.59 1.07 -47.32
CA ALA A 59 -0.63 1.44 -45.90
C ALA A 59 0.04 2.81 -45.71
N PRO A 60 -0.63 3.82 -45.11
CA PRO A 60 0.11 4.96 -44.60
C PRO A 60 0.82 4.50 -43.33
N SER A 61 2.10 4.14 -43.43
CA SER A 61 3.00 4.11 -42.27
C SER A 61 3.18 5.55 -41.80
N ARG A 62 2.19 6.05 -41.07
CA ARG A 62 2.16 7.40 -40.48
C ARG A 62 3.06 7.42 -39.24
N SER A 63 4.35 7.13 -39.44
CA SER A 63 5.38 7.65 -38.55
C SER A 63 5.28 9.18 -38.65
N PRO A 64 5.17 9.94 -37.55
CA PRO A 64 5.17 11.39 -37.63
C PRO A 64 6.60 11.89 -37.89
N ILE A 65 7.18 11.48 -39.01
CA ILE A 65 8.31 12.14 -39.66
C ILE A 65 7.73 13.33 -40.39
N GLY A 66 7.46 14.38 -39.62
CA GLY A 66 6.95 15.63 -40.11
C GLY A 66 7.02 16.60 -38.95
N LYS A 67 7.78 17.68 -39.10
CA LYS A 67 7.97 18.70 -38.06
C LYS A 67 6.60 19.09 -37.48
N LYS A 68 6.25 18.54 -36.32
CA LYS A 68 4.99 18.79 -35.64
C LYS A 68 4.84 20.30 -35.49
N GLY A 69 3.73 20.85 -35.99
CA GLY A 69 3.51 22.29 -36.04
C GLY A 69 3.60 22.90 -34.64
N HIS A 70 4.01 24.16 -34.54
CA HIS A 70 4.19 24.85 -33.26
C HIS A 70 2.95 24.75 -32.35
N ARG A 71 1.76 24.89 -32.93
CA ARG A 71 0.48 24.75 -32.23
C ARG A 71 0.29 23.36 -31.61
N GLU A 72 0.63 22.31 -32.33
CA GLU A 72 0.42 20.93 -31.88
C GLU A 72 1.45 20.52 -30.82
N ARG A 73 2.66 21.07 -30.88
CA ARG A 73 3.65 20.99 -29.80
C ARG A 73 3.18 21.72 -28.53
N LEU A 74 2.58 22.90 -28.68
CA LEU A 74 2.02 23.67 -27.57
C LEU A 74 0.84 22.96 -26.91
N THR A 75 -0.08 22.39 -27.69
CA THR A 75 -1.21 21.63 -27.14
C THR A 75 -0.72 20.42 -26.34
N MET A 76 0.29 19.70 -26.85
CA MET A 76 0.89 18.57 -26.14
C MET A 76 1.60 19.02 -24.86
N ALA A 77 2.39 20.10 -24.91
CA ALA A 77 3.02 20.67 -23.72
C ALA A 77 2.00 21.11 -22.66
N LYS A 78 0.88 21.70 -23.08
CA LYS A 78 -0.20 22.09 -22.17
C LYS A 78 -0.82 20.88 -21.48
N THR A 79 -1.16 19.82 -22.22
CA THR A 79 -1.68 18.58 -21.60
C THR A 79 -0.68 17.95 -20.64
N HIS A 80 0.63 18.02 -20.93
CA HIS A 80 1.65 17.53 -20.00
C HIS A 80 1.75 18.40 -18.74
N LEU A 81 1.55 19.72 -18.84
CA LEU A 81 1.51 20.61 -17.69
C LEU A 81 0.27 20.35 -16.82
N ASP A 82 -0.91 20.15 -17.42
CA ASP A 82 -2.13 19.86 -16.66
C ASP A 82 -1.99 18.53 -15.87
N VAL A 83 -1.37 17.51 -16.47
CA VAL A 83 -1.05 16.23 -15.79
C VAL A 83 -0.02 16.43 -14.68
N LEU A 84 1.01 17.26 -14.93
CA LEU A 84 2.04 17.55 -13.93
C LEU A 84 1.45 18.29 -12.73
N GLU A 85 0.58 19.27 -12.97
CA GLU A 85 -0.14 20.03 -11.94
C GLU A 85 -0.98 19.10 -11.06
N ALA A 86 -1.78 18.22 -11.69
CA ALA A 86 -2.57 17.22 -10.96
C ALA A 86 -1.69 16.26 -10.14
N SER A 87 -0.55 15.84 -10.67
CA SER A 87 0.38 14.93 -9.98
C SER A 87 1.03 15.59 -8.76
N VAL A 88 1.39 16.87 -8.87
CA VAL A 88 1.98 17.62 -7.75
C VAL A 88 0.96 17.85 -6.64
N GLU A 89 -0.28 18.20 -6.99
CA GLU A 89 -1.38 18.35 -6.03
C GLU A 89 -1.62 17.04 -5.26
N GLU A 90 -1.62 15.90 -5.95
CA GLU A 90 -1.74 14.57 -5.33
C GLU A 90 -0.59 14.27 -4.35
N LEU A 91 0.64 14.64 -4.71
CA LEU A 91 1.81 14.48 -3.83
C LEU A 91 1.68 15.31 -2.55
N TYR A 92 1.25 16.57 -2.64
CA TYR A 92 1.04 17.40 -1.45
C TYR A 92 -0.06 16.85 -0.54
N GLN A 93 -1.16 16.39 -1.12
CA GLN A 93 -2.22 15.75 -0.33
C GLN A 93 -1.75 14.43 0.29
N GLY A 94 -0.92 13.67 -0.43
CA GLY A 94 -0.28 12.46 0.07
C GLY A 94 0.62 12.72 1.27
N GLN A 95 1.37 13.81 1.25
CA GLN A 95 2.28 14.19 2.34
C GLN A 95 1.54 14.45 3.66
N GLY A 96 0.41 15.16 3.61
CA GLY A 96 -0.41 15.39 4.81
C GLY A 96 -0.96 14.09 5.43
N ARG A 97 -1.34 13.11 4.58
CA ARG A 97 -1.76 11.79 5.05
C ARG A 97 -0.60 11.01 5.69
N LEU A 98 0.58 11.11 5.09
CA LEU A 98 1.77 10.40 5.56
C LEU A 98 2.23 10.92 6.93
N LEU A 99 2.17 12.24 7.16
CA LEU A 99 2.47 12.83 8.47
C LEU A 99 1.53 12.33 9.58
N GLY A 100 0.23 12.16 9.27
CA GLY A 100 -0.73 11.58 10.21
C GLY A 100 -0.39 10.14 10.59
N VAL A 101 0.01 9.33 9.59
CA VAL A 101 0.45 7.95 9.81
C VAL A 101 1.72 7.89 10.65
N GLU A 102 2.71 8.76 10.39
CA GLU A 102 3.94 8.86 11.18
C GLU A 102 3.64 9.15 12.66
N SER A 103 2.76 10.12 12.93
CA SER A 103 2.34 10.45 14.29
C SER A 103 1.67 9.26 15.00
N SER A 104 0.75 8.55 14.32
CA SER A 104 0.11 7.37 14.90
C SER A 104 1.10 6.23 15.13
N GLN A 105 2.09 6.07 14.25
CA GLN A 105 3.13 5.07 14.40
C GLN A 105 4.03 5.38 15.61
N GLU A 106 4.40 6.64 15.81
CA GLU A 106 5.19 7.07 16.96
C GLU A 106 4.44 6.87 18.28
N GLU A 107 3.16 7.22 18.31
CA GLU A 107 2.31 6.95 19.47
C GLU A 107 2.24 5.45 19.77
N ALA A 108 2.02 4.61 18.76
CA ALA A 108 1.98 3.16 18.92
C ALA A 108 3.30 2.59 19.49
N LYS A 109 4.46 3.10 19.05
CA LYS A 109 5.77 2.72 19.60
C LYS A 109 5.88 3.05 21.09
N SER A 110 5.47 4.25 21.50
CA SER A 110 5.51 4.65 22.91
C SER A 110 4.62 3.77 23.80
N TRP A 111 3.46 3.34 23.28
CA TRP A 111 2.58 2.39 23.97
C TRP A 111 3.22 1.01 24.10
N ILE A 112 3.90 0.52 23.06
CA ILE A 112 4.61 -0.76 23.07
C ILE A 112 5.71 -0.73 24.13
N GLU A 113 6.55 0.30 24.18
CA GLU A 113 7.61 0.44 25.19
C GLU A 113 7.04 0.41 26.63
N LYS A 114 5.90 1.08 26.85
CA LYS A 114 5.23 1.07 28.15
C LYS A 114 4.75 -0.34 28.53
N VAL A 115 4.17 -1.08 27.58
CA VAL A 115 3.73 -2.45 27.78
C VAL A 115 4.92 -3.37 28.07
N GLU A 116 6.02 -3.22 27.34
CA GLU A 116 7.26 -3.98 27.58
C GLU A 116 7.81 -3.75 28.99
N SER A 117 7.83 -2.49 29.45
CA SER A 117 8.22 -2.16 30.83
C SER A 117 7.32 -2.83 31.88
N LEU A 118 6.01 -2.86 31.65
CA LEU A 118 5.06 -3.52 32.56
C LEU A 118 5.27 -5.03 32.59
N ILE A 119 5.52 -5.66 31.43
CA ILE A 119 5.82 -7.08 31.33
C ILE A 119 7.12 -7.41 32.08
N HIS A 120 8.14 -6.58 31.92
CA HIS A 120 9.41 -6.76 32.63
C HIS A 120 9.21 -6.71 34.15
N GLN A 121 8.48 -5.71 34.65
CA GLN A 121 8.16 -5.60 36.08
C GLN A 121 7.33 -6.80 36.58
N LEU A 122 6.30 -7.21 35.84
CA LEU A 122 5.47 -8.36 36.20
C LEU A 122 6.30 -9.65 36.27
N THR A 123 7.26 -9.81 35.36
CA THR A 123 8.16 -10.96 35.31
C THR A 123 9.02 -11.04 36.57
N GLU A 124 9.65 -9.93 36.97
CA GLU A 124 10.47 -9.90 38.18
C GLU A 124 9.64 -10.12 39.44
N ASN A 125 8.48 -9.47 39.56
CA ASN A 125 7.55 -9.68 40.69
C ASN A 125 7.10 -11.14 40.81
N THR A 126 6.89 -11.81 39.68
CA THR A 126 6.51 -13.23 39.65
C THR A 126 7.64 -14.11 40.14
N LYS A 127 8.89 -13.86 39.71
CA LYS A 127 10.07 -14.60 40.21
C LYS A 127 10.20 -14.48 41.73
N ASP A 128 10.01 -13.28 42.27
CA ASP A 128 10.07 -13.04 43.71
C ASP A 128 8.95 -13.77 44.46
N SER A 129 7.73 -13.73 43.94
CA SER A 129 6.57 -14.44 44.51
C SER A 129 6.77 -15.96 44.50
N VAL A 130 7.26 -16.52 43.39
CA VAL A 130 7.56 -17.96 43.26
C VAL A 130 8.66 -18.38 44.23
N ARG A 131 9.72 -17.57 44.37
CA ARG A 131 10.81 -17.83 45.33
C ARG A 131 10.28 -17.87 46.77
N HIS A 132 9.44 -16.90 47.13
CA HIS A 132 8.83 -16.85 48.46
C HIS A 132 7.93 -18.06 48.72
N LEU A 133 7.10 -18.43 47.75
CA LEU A 133 6.23 -19.61 47.86
C LEU A 133 7.04 -20.89 48.06
N HIS A 134 8.14 -21.06 47.31
CA HIS A 134 9.03 -22.21 47.48
C HIS A 134 9.61 -22.29 48.90
N GLU A 135 10.03 -21.16 49.48
CA GLU A 135 10.52 -21.11 50.86
C GLU A 135 9.44 -21.51 51.88
N VAL A 136 8.22 -20.97 51.72
CA VAL A 136 7.09 -21.30 52.59
C VAL A 136 6.75 -22.79 52.52
N VAL A 137 6.70 -23.35 51.31
CA VAL A 137 6.45 -24.78 51.09
C VAL A 137 7.54 -25.63 51.74
N ALA A 138 8.82 -25.31 51.52
CA ALA A 138 9.93 -26.04 52.12
C ALA A 138 9.85 -26.04 53.66
N LYS A 139 9.52 -24.90 54.27
CA LYS A 139 9.35 -24.77 55.73
C LYS A 139 8.16 -25.58 56.25
N LEU A 140 7.03 -25.57 55.53
CA LEU A 140 5.87 -26.38 55.88
C LEU A 140 6.20 -27.87 55.80
N THR A 141 6.83 -28.32 54.71
CA THR A 141 7.26 -29.71 54.53
C THR A 141 8.18 -30.17 55.67
N ALA A 142 9.17 -29.36 56.04
CA ALA A 142 10.05 -29.67 57.17
C ALA A 142 9.28 -29.84 58.49
N LYS A 143 8.32 -28.94 58.77
CA LYS A 143 7.46 -29.06 59.96
C LYS A 143 6.61 -30.31 59.95
N VAL A 144 6.01 -30.66 58.81
CA VAL A 144 5.21 -31.89 58.66
C VAL A 144 6.09 -33.11 58.92
N MET A 145 7.29 -33.17 58.35
CA MET A 145 8.22 -34.29 58.57
C MET A 145 8.67 -34.45 60.03
N VAL A 146 8.79 -33.35 60.77
CA VAL A 146 9.09 -33.42 62.22
C VAL A 146 7.88 -33.95 62.97
N LEU A 147 6.68 -33.42 62.67
CA LEU A 147 5.45 -33.84 63.33
C LEU A 147 5.16 -35.34 63.12
N THR A 148 5.34 -35.85 61.89
CA THR A 148 5.13 -37.29 61.61
C THR A 148 6.09 -38.16 62.41
N ARG A 149 7.36 -37.75 62.55
CA ARG A 149 8.35 -38.48 63.36
C ARG A 149 8.10 -38.44 64.86
N THR A 150 7.35 -37.45 65.34
CA THR A 150 6.98 -37.36 66.78
C THR A 150 5.69 -38.10 67.11
N LEU A 151 4.93 -38.52 66.09
CA LEU A 151 3.66 -39.24 66.25
C LEU A 151 3.82 -40.76 66.03
N ASP A 152 4.91 -41.19 65.38
CA ASP A 152 5.36 -42.59 65.29
C ASP A 152 6.14 -43.00 66.56
#